data_AF-A0A0S8CDN9-F1
#
_entry.id   AF-A0A0S8CDN9-F1
#
_cell.length_a   1.000
_cell.length_b   1.000
_cell.length_c   1.000
_cell.angle_alpha   90.00
_cell.angle_beta   90.00
_cell.angle_gamma   90.00
#
_symmetry.space_group_name_H-M   'P 1'
#
loop_
_entity.id
_entity.type
_entity.pdbx_description
1 polymer ?
#
loop_
_entity_poly.entity_id
_entity_poly.type
_entity_poly.pdbx_seq_one_letter_code
_entity_poly.pdbx_strand_id
1 'polypeptide(L)'
;MFKDTFGMDSVNVGLYYANPWVLKQAVEAAGSLDSAKVRDVIYSGNFVAKGTTMGDLKFDENGLCLTPILALQWMEGKRLPVYPKVYDLKWIPPWNQR
;
A
#
# COMPACT_ATOMS: atom_id res chain seq x y z
N MET A 1 -0.34 -9.27 -13.60
CA MET A 1 -0.50 -7.92 -14.19
C MET A 1 0.82 -7.16 -14.31
N PHE A 2 1.55 -6.78 -13.23
CA PHE A 2 2.88 -6.13 -13.40
C PHE A 2 4.01 -7.14 -13.69
N LYS A 3 4.14 -8.17 -12.86
CA LYS A 3 5.18 -9.20 -13.01
C LYS A 3 5.08 -9.95 -14.35
N ASP A 4 3.87 -10.22 -14.83
CA ASP A 4 3.66 -10.91 -16.10
C ASP A 4 4.10 -10.07 -17.29
N THR A 5 3.96 -8.74 -17.20
CA THR A 5 4.37 -7.81 -18.27
C THR A 5 5.86 -7.50 -18.23
N PHE A 6 6.45 -7.33 -17.05
CA PHE A 6 7.82 -6.84 -16.89
C PHE A 6 8.82 -7.88 -16.37
N GLY A 7 8.38 -9.11 -16.06
CA GLY A 7 9.22 -10.18 -15.54
C GLY A 7 9.75 -9.94 -14.11
N MET A 8 9.33 -8.89 -13.43
CA MET A 8 9.86 -8.47 -12.13
C MET A 8 8.78 -7.98 -11.16
N ASP A 9 9.11 -7.91 -9.87
CA ASP A 9 8.22 -7.34 -8.84
C ASP A 9 8.80 -6.07 -8.20
N SER A 10 7.91 -5.19 -7.74
CA SER A 10 8.29 -3.93 -7.09
C SER A 10 7.23 -3.50 -6.10
N VAL A 11 7.66 -3.26 -4.86
CA VAL A 11 6.81 -2.74 -3.78
C VAL A 11 6.38 -1.29 -4.07
N ASN A 12 7.28 -0.50 -4.68
CA ASN A 12 7.04 0.92 -4.94
C ASN A 12 5.98 1.14 -6.02
N VAL A 13 5.94 0.28 -7.04
CA VAL A 13 4.97 0.43 -8.14
C VAL A 13 3.54 0.25 -7.65
N GLY A 14 3.31 -0.70 -6.73
CA GLY A 14 1.99 -0.89 -6.12
C GLY A 14 1.48 0.35 -5.40
N LEU A 15 2.38 1.10 -4.74
CA LEU A 15 2.03 2.32 -4.01
C LEU A 15 1.60 3.45 -4.95
N TYR A 16 2.35 3.71 -6.02
CA TYR A 16 1.97 4.72 -7.01
C TYR A 16 0.72 4.32 -7.81
N TYR A 17 0.52 3.03 -8.04
CA TYR A 17 -0.68 2.53 -8.73
C TYR A 17 -1.96 2.66 -7.89
N ALA A 18 -1.84 2.64 -6.56
CA ALA A 18 -2.99 2.84 -5.67
C ALA A 18 -3.53 4.28 -5.72
N ASN A 19 -2.67 5.30 -5.87
CA ASN A 19 -3.06 6.71 -5.86
C ASN A 19 -4.16 7.10 -6.89
N PRO A 20 -4.04 6.77 -8.19
CA PRO A 20 -5.12 7.08 -9.14
C PRO A 20 -6.40 6.29 -8.84
N TRP A 21 -6.29 5.09 -8.26
CA TRP A 21 -7.44 4.30 -7.83
C TRP A 21 -8.20 4.96 -6.66
N VAL A 22 -7.45 5.49 -5.69
CA VAL A 22 -7.98 6.30 -4.58
C VAL A 22 -8.68 7.54 -5.13
N LEU A 23 -8.02 8.29 -6.02
CA LEU A 23 -8.59 9.51 -6.61
C LEU A 23 -9.88 9.23 -7.38
N LYS A 24 -9.91 8.15 -8.18
CA LYS A 24 -11.10 7.71 -8.91
C LYS A 24 -12.28 7.48 -7.95
N GLN A 25 -12.07 6.73 -6.87
CA GLN A 25 -13.12 6.46 -5.89
C GLN A 25 -13.55 7.72 -5.13
N ALA A 26 -12.63 8.64 -4.83
CA ALA A 26 -12.96 9.91 -4.19
C ALA A 26 -13.82 10.80 -5.11
N VAL A 27 -13.53 10.84 -6.41
CA VAL A 27 -14.35 11.51 -7.43
C VAL A 27 -15.74 10.90 -7.52
N GLU A 28 -15.83 9.56 -7.55
CA GLU A 28 -17.11 8.84 -7.59
C GLU A 28 -17.95 9.13 -6.34
N ALA A 29 -17.33 9.13 -5.16
CA ALA A 29 -18.00 9.45 -3.89
C ALA A 29 -18.41 10.93 -3.79
N ALA A 30 -17.62 11.86 -4.34
CA ALA A 30 -17.95 13.28 -4.39
C ALA A 30 -19.08 13.59 -5.39
N GLY A 31 -19.31 12.70 -6.36
CA GLY A 31 -20.20 12.95 -7.50
C GLY A 31 -19.78 14.18 -8.33
N SER A 32 -18.49 14.53 -8.30
CA SER A 32 -17.99 15.78 -8.89
C SER A 32 -16.50 15.70 -9.22
N LEU A 33 -16.09 16.48 -10.23
CA LEU A 33 -14.68 16.74 -10.55
C LEU A 33 -14.15 18.03 -9.89
N ASP A 34 -14.99 18.74 -9.15
CA ASP A 34 -14.55 19.89 -8.37
C ASP A 34 -13.54 19.47 -7.29
N SER A 35 -12.38 20.11 -7.29
CA SER A 35 -11.25 19.67 -6.46
C SER A 35 -11.50 19.86 -4.96
N ALA A 36 -12.30 20.85 -4.56
CA ALA A 36 -12.67 21.05 -3.17
C ALA A 36 -13.60 19.91 -2.70
N LYS A 37 -14.65 19.59 -3.48
CA LYS A 37 -15.55 18.48 -3.16
C LYS A 37 -14.83 17.13 -3.07
N VAL A 38 -13.88 16.86 -3.98
CA VAL A 38 -13.08 15.62 -3.94
C VAL A 38 -12.18 15.59 -2.71
N ARG A 39 -11.57 16.74 -2.35
CA ARG A 39 -10.78 16.85 -1.13
C ARG A 39 -11.64 16.62 0.12
N ASP A 40 -12.83 17.20 0.19
CA ASP A 40 -13.72 17.05 1.34
C ASP A 40 -14.09 15.58 1.61
N VAL A 41 -14.24 14.77 0.55
CA VAL A 41 -14.41 13.32 0.70
C VAL A 41 -13.20 12.69 1.39
N ILE A 42 -11.99 12.98 0.92
CA ILE A 42 -10.76 12.41 1.49
C ILE A 42 -10.58 12.82 2.96
N TYR A 43 -10.93 14.07 3.29
CA TYR A 43 -10.82 14.64 4.64
C TYR A 43 -12.05 14.34 5.53
N SER A 44 -13.01 13.56 5.06
CA SER A 44 -14.25 13.27 5.80
C SER A 44 -14.07 12.38 7.04
N GLY A 45 -12.89 11.78 7.25
CA GLY A 45 -12.61 10.80 8.29
C GLY A 45 -13.29 9.43 8.12
N ASN A 46 -14.14 9.28 7.10
CA ASN A 46 -14.92 8.06 6.84
C ASN A 46 -14.64 7.44 5.46
N PHE A 47 -13.83 8.11 4.64
CA PHE A 47 -13.50 7.62 3.31
C PHE A 47 -12.55 6.41 3.37
N VAL A 48 -12.94 5.34 2.69
CA VAL A 48 -12.16 4.11 2.54
C VAL A 48 -12.08 3.78 1.05
N ALA A 49 -10.88 3.91 0.47
CA ALA A 49 -10.64 3.45 -0.90
C ALA A 49 -10.44 1.93 -0.89
N LYS A 50 -11.33 1.21 -1.58
CA LYS A 50 -11.37 -0.27 -1.52
C LYS A 50 -10.67 -0.93 -2.68
N GLY A 51 -10.17 -2.15 -2.45
CA GLY A 51 -9.63 -3.01 -3.51
C GLY A 51 -8.41 -2.41 -4.20
N THR A 52 -7.58 -1.65 -3.48
CA THR A 52 -6.34 -1.12 -4.04
C THR A 52 -5.26 -2.21 -4.04
N THR A 53 -4.18 -1.98 -4.77
CA THR A 53 -2.96 -2.82 -4.71
C THR A 53 -2.30 -2.87 -3.33
N MET A 54 -2.67 -1.97 -2.43
CA MET A 54 -2.20 -1.88 -1.04
C MET A 54 -3.24 -2.39 -0.02
N GLY A 55 -4.35 -2.98 -0.49
CA GLY A 55 -5.51 -3.33 0.33
C GLY A 55 -6.53 -2.19 0.42
N ASP A 56 -7.40 -2.24 1.43
CA ASP A 56 -8.35 -1.14 1.70
C ASP A 56 -7.64 -0.02 2.47
N LEU A 57 -7.76 1.22 1.99
CA LEU A 57 -7.06 2.40 2.50
C LEU A 57 -8.06 3.36 3.16
N LYS A 58 -8.04 3.44 4.50
CA LYS A 58 -8.89 4.34 5.27
C LYS A 58 -8.17 5.65 5.56
N PHE A 59 -8.79 6.76 5.18
CA PHE A 59 -8.29 8.10 5.43
C PHE A 59 -8.93 8.69 6.69
N ASP A 60 -8.13 9.38 7.49
CA ASP A 60 -8.58 10.12 8.66
C ASP A 60 -9.08 11.54 8.29
N GLU A 61 -9.49 12.30 9.31
CA GLU A 61 -9.97 13.68 9.18
C GLU A 61 -8.90 14.68 8.70
N ASN A 62 -7.62 14.30 8.75
CA ASN A 62 -6.50 15.08 8.19
C ASN A 62 -6.19 14.67 6.74
N GLY A 63 -6.98 13.78 6.15
CA GLY A 63 -6.72 13.21 4.83
C GLY A 63 -5.49 12.28 4.81
N LEU A 64 -5.12 11.71 5.95
CA LEU A 64 -3.99 10.79 6.09
C LEU A 64 -4.48 9.35 6.18
N CYS A 65 -3.86 8.46 5.39
CA CYS A 65 -4.06 7.01 5.49
C CYS A 65 -2.81 6.38 6.12
N LEU A 66 -2.87 6.08 7.41
CA LEU A 66 -1.81 5.34 8.10
C LEU A 66 -1.93 3.85 7.79
N THR A 67 -0.88 3.27 7.22
CA THR A 67 -0.76 1.83 7.00
C THR A 67 0.35 1.28 7.89
N PRO A 68 0.23 0.01 8.36
CA PRO A 68 1.34 -0.63 9.06
C PRO A 68 2.58 -0.65 8.19
N ILE A 69 3.73 -0.33 8.78
CA ILE A 69 5.02 -0.54 8.11
C ILE A 69 5.20 -2.02 7.77
N LEU A 70 5.72 -2.31 6.59
CA LEU A 70 6.14 -3.65 6.21
C LEU A 70 7.64 -3.79 6.39
N ALA A 71 8.07 -4.67 7.29
CA ALA A 71 9.46 -5.12 7.32
C ALA A 71 9.58 -6.38 6.46
N LEU A 72 10.42 -6.32 5.43
CA LEU A 72 10.62 -7.42 4.49
C LEU A 72 12.03 -8.00 4.67
N GLN A 73 12.13 -9.32 4.63
CA GLN A 73 13.41 -10.04 4.60
C GLN A 73 13.54 -10.86 3.31
N TRP A 74 14.74 -10.86 2.73
CA TRP A 74 15.07 -11.76 1.63
C TRP A 74 15.25 -13.20 2.14
N MET A 75 14.41 -14.12 1.65
CA MET A 75 14.45 -15.55 1.95
C MET A 75 14.09 -16.32 0.69
N GLU A 76 14.85 -17.38 0.37
CA GLU A 76 14.60 -18.23 -0.81
C GLU A 76 14.42 -17.44 -2.12
N GLY A 77 15.22 -16.38 -2.30
CA GLY A 77 15.17 -15.51 -3.48
C GLY A 77 13.94 -14.60 -3.56
N LYS A 78 13.16 -14.45 -2.48
CA LYS A 78 11.96 -13.60 -2.42
C LYS A 78 12.01 -12.63 -1.24
N ARG A 79 11.38 -11.47 -1.38
CA ARG A 79 11.13 -10.53 -0.27
C ARG A 79 9.85 -10.95 0.44
N LEU A 80 9.96 -11.45 1.66
CA LEU A 80 8.81 -11.90 2.45
C LEU A 80 8.61 -11.01 3.69
N PRO A 81 7.36 -10.70 4.08
CA PRO A 81 7.06 -9.87 5.23
C PRO A 81 7.30 -10.59 6.56
N VAL A 82 8.16 -10.01 7.39
CA VAL A 82 8.43 -10.46 8.77
C VAL A 82 7.77 -9.55 9.82
N TYR A 83 7.33 -8.36 9.42
CA TYR A 83 6.45 -7.47 10.19
C TYR A 83 5.39 -6.81 9.29
N PRO A 84 4.10 -6.78 9.70
CA PRO A 84 3.53 -7.53 10.81
C PRO A 84 3.78 -9.04 10.61
N LYS A 85 3.79 -9.82 11.70
CA LYS A 85 4.32 -11.18 11.67
C LYS A 85 3.50 -12.09 10.74
N VAL A 86 4.01 -12.31 9.53
CA VAL A 86 3.50 -13.28 8.54
C VAL A 86 4.48 -14.44 8.40
N TYR A 87 5.77 -14.14 8.28
CA TYR A 87 6.86 -15.11 8.29
C TYR A 87 7.78 -14.90 9.51
N ASP A 88 8.44 -15.96 9.96
CA ASP A 88 9.46 -15.86 11.01
C ASP A 88 10.73 -15.19 10.46
N LEU A 89 11.20 -14.16 11.14
CA LEU A 89 12.50 -13.55 10.89
C LEU A 89 13.61 -14.61 11.01
N LYS A 90 14.46 -14.70 10.00
CA LYS A 90 15.65 -15.54 10.01
C LYS A 90 16.85 -14.73 10.47
N TRP A 91 17.46 -15.13 11.57
CA TRP A 91 18.69 -14.51 12.03
C TRP A 91 19.82 -14.76 11.04
N ILE A 92 20.63 -13.73 10.80
CA ILE A 92 21.88 -13.90 10.07
C ILE A 92 22.77 -14.88 10.86
N PRO A 93 23.41 -15.86 10.20
CA PRO A 93 24.36 -16.74 10.87
C PRO A 93 25.45 -15.94 11.61
N PRO A 94 25.99 -16.47 12.72
CA PRO A 94 27.16 -15.89 13.37
C PRO A 94 28.24 -15.52 12.37
N TRP A 95 28.95 -14.41 12.61
CA TRP A 95 29.94 -13.87 11.65
C TRP A 95 31.00 -14.91 11.22
N ASN A 96 31.37 -15.81 12.14
CA ASN A 96 32.32 -16.90 11.92
C ASN A 96 31.74 -18.13 11.19
N GLN A 97 30.46 -18.14 10.84
CA GLN A 97 29.75 -19.24 10.18
C GLN A 97 29.12 -18.81 8.84
N ARG A 98 29.56 -17.67 8.30
CA ARG A 98 29.11 -17.14 7.01
C ARG A 98 29.92 -17.70 5.86
#